data_AF-A0A7W9UFL5-F1
#
_entry.id   AF-A0A7W9UFL5-F1
#
_cell.length_a   1.000
_cell.length_b   1.000
_cell.length_c   1.000
_cell.angle_alpha   90.00
_cell.angle_beta   90.00
_cell.angle_gamma   90.00
#
_symmetry.space_group_name_H-M   'P 1'
#
loop_
_entity.id
_entity.type
_entity.pdbx_description
1 polymer ?
#
loop_
_entity_poly.entity_id
_entity_poly.type
_entity_poly.pdbx_seq_one_letter_code
_entity_poly.pdbx_strand_id
1 'polypeptide(L)'
;MVRGVFQAMVDHLGIGDKAAVPDVNELLRQTGLADTVDTSIVTDEHNAAVDRIRGVKQRLTTQHEGIAAKVASAAKRGTELNRDIWNEVCDLRSALQAAGTKTLPASTEVALIEHLRTSLRTIGKKYEAVAGDNRADGDTMGPLTPEQLKSLASKTDSDTLRKYLPYLNKAMRDAGITTPEREAAFLAQIIHETDKLKTLTEYGDADYFNGLYGPHTPVGRSLGNTRSGDGARYAGRGALQITGRSNYREAGKAIGVDLEKHPEKAAEPKHAFDVAAWYWKTHHLNDDADKSDIDAITREINGGTNGDAERRKYYDKARDVLDAD
;
A
#
# COMPACT_ATOMS: atom_id res chain seq x y z
N MET A 1 -22.98 -52.78 26.02
CA MET A 1 -23.03 -51.79 27.12
C MET A 1 -24.47 -51.33 27.40
N VAL A 2 -25.24 -50.88 26.39
CA VAL A 2 -26.64 -50.41 26.59
C VAL A 2 -27.62 -51.49 27.11
N ARG A 3 -27.52 -52.75 26.67
CA ARG A 3 -28.35 -53.86 27.22
C ARG A 3 -28.09 -54.10 28.72
N GLY A 4 -26.88 -53.84 29.20
CA GLY A 4 -26.51 -53.92 30.62
C GLY A 4 -27.05 -52.75 31.44
N VAL A 5 -27.13 -51.55 30.84
CA VAL A 5 -27.74 -50.37 31.46
C VAL A 5 -29.27 -50.51 31.55
N PHE A 6 -29.92 -51.04 30.50
CA PHE A 6 -31.37 -51.30 30.53
C PHE A 6 -31.76 -52.44 31.47
N GLN A 7 -30.94 -53.50 31.56
CA GLN A 7 -31.14 -54.57 32.55
C GLN A 7 -31.02 -54.02 33.98
N ALA A 8 -30.03 -53.15 34.24
CA ALA A 8 -29.90 -52.46 35.52
C ALA A 8 -31.09 -51.54 35.84
N MET A 9 -31.75 -50.92 34.86
CA MET A 9 -32.96 -50.11 35.07
C MET A 9 -34.21 -50.95 35.37
N VAL A 10 -34.38 -52.10 34.71
CA VAL A 10 -35.46 -53.07 35.01
C VAL A 10 -35.28 -53.66 36.41
N ASP A 11 -34.04 -53.95 36.79
CA ASP A 11 -33.69 -54.51 38.11
C ASP A 11 -33.80 -53.45 39.24
N HIS A 12 -33.78 -52.14 38.94
CA HIS A 12 -33.94 -51.05 39.93
C HIS A 12 -35.37 -50.53 40.11
N LEU A 13 -36.28 -50.73 39.14
CA LEU A 13 -37.64 -50.14 39.18
C LEU A 13 -38.79 -51.16 39.27
N GLY A 14 -38.50 -52.46 39.21
CA GLY A 14 -39.41 -53.51 39.68
C GLY A 14 -40.70 -53.75 38.87
N ILE A 15 -40.85 -53.22 37.66
CA ILE A 15 -42.04 -53.47 36.82
C ILE A 15 -41.65 -53.46 35.34
N GLY A 16 -41.91 -54.54 34.58
CA GLY A 16 -41.83 -54.51 33.11
C GLY A 16 -41.48 -55.84 32.43
N ASP A 17 -42.31 -56.24 31.46
CA ASP A 17 -42.16 -57.43 30.62
C ASP A 17 -40.91 -57.37 29.72
N LYS A 18 -40.03 -58.36 29.81
CA LYS A 18 -38.79 -58.48 29.02
C LYS A 18 -39.03 -58.63 27.52
N ALA A 19 -40.24 -59.04 27.10
CA ALA A 19 -40.60 -59.19 25.70
C ALA A 19 -40.93 -57.85 25.00
N ALA A 20 -41.09 -56.76 25.75
CA ALA A 20 -41.45 -55.45 25.20
C ALA A 20 -40.25 -54.55 24.87
N VAL A 21 -39.00 -55.01 25.04
CA VAL A 21 -37.81 -54.24 24.68
C VAL A 21 -37.59 -54.34 23.17
N PRO A 22 -37.73 -53.24 22.41
CA PRO A 22 -37.59 -53.28 20.96
C PRO A 22 -36.19 -53.72 20.54
N ASP A 23 -36.07 -54.40 19.40
CA ASP A 23 -34.78 -54.64 18.77
C ASP A 23 -34.20 -53.31 18.30
N VAL A 24 -33.27 -52.79 19.10
CA VAL A 24 -32.63 -51.49 18.90
C VAL A 24 -31.90 -51.45 17.56
N ASN A 25 -31.41 -52.59 17.04
CA ASN A 25 -30.72 -52.61 15.75
C ASN A 25 -31.69 -52.45 14.58
N GLU A 26 -32.90 -52.99 14.69
CA GLU A 26 -33.95 -52.82 13.68
C GLU A 26 -34.52 -51.40 13.72
N LEU A 27 -34.70 -50.82 14.90
CA LEU A 27 -35.11 -49.41 15.08
C LEU A 27 -34.10 -48.43 14.49
N LEU A 28 -32.81 -48.63 14.73
CA LEU A 28 -31.74 -47.77 14.18
C LEU A 28 -31.64 -47.84 12.65
N ARG A 29 -31.97 -49.01 12.07
CA ARG A 29 -32.07 -49.19 10.61
C ARG A 29 -33.28 -48.51 10.02
N GLN A 30 -34.42 -48.52 10.71
CA GLN A 30 -35.68 -47.94 10.26
C GLN A 30 -35.73 -46.41 10.42
N THR A 31 -34.98 -45.84 11.37
CA THR A 31 -34.93 -44.38 11.59
C THR A 31 -33.82 -43.67 10.82
N GLY A 32 -32.98 -44.40 10.07
CA GLY A 32 -31.85 -43.84 9.34
C GLY A 32 -30.72 -43.28 10.22
N LEU A 33 -30.65 -43.70 11.50
CA LEU A 33 -29.69 -43.19 12.49
C LEU A 33 -28.44 -44.08 12.65
N ALA A 34 -28.28 -45.10 11.79
CA ALA A 34 -27.14 -46.01 11.80
C ALA A 34 -25.79 -45.28 11.72
N ASP A 35 -25.74 -44.11 11.07
CA ASP A 35 -24.51 -43.30 10.93
C ASP A 35 -24.10 -42.55 12.21
N THR A 36 -24.88 -42.62 13.30
CA THR A 36 -24.46 -42.08 14.61
C THR A 36 -23.32 -42.91 15.24
N VAL A 37 -22.93 -44.04 14.62
CA VAL A 37 -21.79 -44.90 14.98
C VAL A 37 -20.43 -44.20 14.72
N ASP A 38 -20.42 -43.03 14.09
CA ASP A 38 -19.22 -42.33 13.60
C ASP A 38 -18.40 -41.55 14.65
N THR A 39 -18.51 -41.91 15.93
CA THR A 39 -17.72 -41.28 17.01
C THR A 39 -16.20 -41.41 16.81
N SER A 40 -15.73 -42.45 16.10
CA SER A 40 -14.30 -42.67 15.83
C SER A 40 -13.76 -41.70 14.77
N ILE A 41 -14.50 -41.48 13.67
CA ILE A 41 -14.13 -40.50 12.64
C ILE A 41 -14.14 -39.09 13.22
N VAL A 42 -15.12 -38.76 14.08
CA VAL A 42 -15.16 -37.46 14.78
C VAL A 42 -13.92 -37.24 15.66
N THR A 43 -13.41 -38.27 16.36
CA THR A 43 -12.14 -38.15 17.13
C THR A 43 -10.91 -38.02 16.25
N ASP A 44 -10.83 -38.75 15.13
CA ASP A 44 -9.66 -38.69 14.24
C ASP A 44 -9.62 -37.36 13.48
N GLU A 45 -10.77 -36.86 13.02
CA GLU A 45 -10.91 -35.53 12.43
C GLU A 45 -10.62 -34.42 13.44
N HIS A 46 -11.08 -34.58 14.69
CA HIS A 46 -10.78 -33.65 15.79
C HIS A 46 -9.27 -33.63 16.09
N ASN A 47 -8.64 -34.79 16.23
CA ASN A 47 -7.20 -34.90 16.48
C ASN A 47 -6.38 -34.32 15.32
N ALA A 48 -6.78 -34.60 14.07
CA ALA A 48 -6.17 -34.00 12.89
C ALA A 48 -6.32 -32.47 12.86
N ALA A 49 -7.47 -31.94 13.30
CA ALA A 49 -7.68 -30.50 13.44
C ALA A 49 -6.79 -29.89 14.54
N VAL A 50 -6.66 -30.55 15.68
CA VAL A 50 -5.77 -30.14 16.78
C VAL A 50 -4.31 -30.12 16.34
N ASP A 51 -3.86 -31.11 15.59
CA ASP A 51 -2.50 -31.17 15.06
C ASP A 51 -2.24 -30.08 14.01
N ARG A 52 -3.21 -29.80 13.13
CA ARG A 52 -3.15 -28.64 12.22
C ARG A 52 -3.03 -27.33 12.98
N ILE A 53 -3.83 -27.13 14.04
CA ILE A 53 -3.77 -25.94 14.90
C ILE A 53 -2.40 -25.83 15.58
N ARG A 54 -1.84 -26.94 16.08
CA ARG A 54 -0.50 -26.97 16.69
C ARG A 54 0.58 -26.58 15.68
N GLY A 55 0.49 -27.09 14.45
CA GLY A 55 1.39 -26.73 13.36
C GLY A 55 1.30 -25.25 12.98
N VAL A 56 0.09 -24.69 12.90
CA VAL A 56 -0.13 -23.24 12.66
C VAL A 56 0.49 -22.42 13.79
N LYS A 57 0.25 -22.79 15.05
CA LYS A 57 0.82 -22.10 16.22
C LYS A 57 2.35 -22.09 16.18
N GLN A 58 2.97 -23.22 15.85
CA GLN A 58 4.43 -23.32 15.76
C GLN A 58 4.99 -22.44 14.65
N ARG A 59 4.38 -22.44 13.46
CA ARG A 59 4.77 -21.55 12.35
C ARG A 59 4.65 -20.07 12.74
N LEU A 60 3.55 -19.67 13.38
CA LEU A 60 3.37 -18.31 13.87
C LEU A 60 4.42 -17.90 14.91
N THR A 61 4.82 -18.83 15.78
CA THR A 61 5.86 -18.58 16.79
C THR A 61 7.21 -18.34 16.12
N THR A 62 7.61 -19.20 15.18
CA THR A 62 8.86 -19.04 14.43
C THR A 62 8.85 -17.76 13.59
N GLN A 63 7.72 -17.42 12.96
CA GLN A 63 7.57 -16.17 12.21
C GLN A 63 7.71 -14.95 13.14
N HIS A 64 7.10 -14.98 14.32
CA HIS A 64 7.24 -13.93 15.33
C HIS A 64 8.69 -13.74 15.77
N GLU A 65 9.43 -14.83 16.03
CA GLU A 65 10.85 -14.77 16.39
C GLU A 65 11.70 -14.15 15.26
N GLY A 66 11.43 -14.53 14.01
CA GLY A 66 12.09 -13.95 12.84
C GLY A 66 11.82 -12.45 12.69
N ILE A 67 10.56 -12.03 12.86
CA ILE A 67 10.16 -10.61 12.84
C ILE A 67 10.85 -9.85 13.98
N ALA A 68 10.84 -10.40 15.21
CA ALA A 68 11.48 -9.77 16.36
C ALA A 68 12.98 -9.54 16.14
N ALA A 69 13.68 -10.52 15.53
CA ALA A 69 15.09 -10.38 15.18
C ALA A 69 15.32 -9.29 14.10
N LYS A 70 14.48 -9.23 13.07
CA LYS A 70 14.51 -8.18 12.04
C LYS A 70 14.30 -6.78 12.67
N VAL A 71 13.32 -6.64 13.56
CA VAL A 71 13.02 -5.40 14.30
C VAL A 71 14.21 -4.96 15.15
N ALA A 72 14.81 -5.88 15.92
CA ALA A 72 15.99 -5.57 16.73
C ALA A 72 17.18 -5.10 15.88
N SER A 73 17.39 -5.74 14.72
CA SER A 73 18.43 -5.38 13.76
C SER A 73 18.20 -3.98 13.16
N ALA A 74 16.96 -3.66 12.77
CA ALA A 74 16.59 -2.33 12.29
C ALA A 74 16.76 -1.24 13.35
N ALA A 75 16.33 -1.52 14.60
CA ALA A 75 16.50 -0.60 15.73
C ALA A 75 17.98 -0.29 16.00
N LYS A 76 18.85 -1.30 15.90
CA LYS A 76 20.31 -1.12 16.02
C LYS A 76 20.83 -0.20 14.92
N ARG A 77 20.53 -0.47 13.65
CA ARG A 77 20.95 0.38 12.53
C ARG A 77 20.45 1.83 12.67
N GLY A 78 19.20 2.02 13.12
CA GLY A 78 18.62 3.34 13.37
C GLY A 78 19.37 4.11 14.46
N THR A 79 19.77 3.44 15.53
CA THR A 79 20.60 4.02 16.60
C THR A 79 21.97 4.46 16.07
N GLU A 80 22.59 3.64 15.23
CA GLU A 80 23.88 3.97 14.60
C GLU A 80 23.77 5.17 13.65
N LEU A 81 22.71 5.23 12.84
CA LEU A 81 22.42 6.35 11.95
C LEU A 81 22.22 7.66 12.73
N ASN A 82 21.44 7.64 13.81
CA ASN A 82 21.22 8.82 14.65
C ASN A 82 22.52 9.35 15.25
N ARG A 83 23.41 8.45 15.67
CA ARG A 83 24.74 8.82 16.18
C ARG A 83 25.60 9.47 15.10
N ASP A 84 25.60 8.94 13.88
CA ASP A 84 26.39 9.50 12.78
C ASP A 84 25.89 10.90 12.38
N ILE A 85 24.56 11.09 12.32
CA ILE A 85 23.96 12.41 12.09
C ILE A 85 24.38 13.39 13.19
N TRP A 86 24.35 12.95 14.44
CA TRP A 86 24.74 13.79 15.57
C TRP A 86 26.22 14.20 15.52
N ASN A 87 27.11 13.27 15.17
CA ASN A 87 28.53 13.55 14.99
C ASN A 87 28.76 14.60 13.89
N GLU A 88 28.09 14.47 12.73
CA GLU A 88 28.17 15.45 11.65
C GLU A 88 27.74 16.85 12.12
N VAL A 89 26.63 16.94 12.87
CA VAL A 89 26.16 18.21 13.45
C VAL A 89 27.20 18.81 14.40
N CYS A 90 27.85 17.99 15.23
CA CYS A 90 28.91 18.43 16.14
C CYS A 90 30.15 18.95 15.40
N ASP A 91 30.57 18.27 14.33
CA ASP A 91 31.74 18.65 13.54
C ASP A 91 31.49 19.97 12.79
N LEU A 92 30.32 20.11 12.15
CA LEU A 92 29.91 21.36 11.50
C LEU A 92 29.83 22.53 12.48
N ARG A 93 29.25 22.30 13.66
CA ARG A 93 29.19 23.32 14.71
C ARG A 93 30.59 23.76 15.15
N SER A 94 31.52 22.82 15.31
CA SER A 94 32.90 23.11 15.70
C SER A 94 33.63 23.92 14.63
N ALA A 95 33.44 23.57 13.35
CA ALA A 95 33.99 24.33 12.23
C ALA A 95 33.44 25.75 12.14
N LEU A 96 32.12 25.93 12.32
CA LEU A 96 31.47 27.24 12.34
C LEU A 96 31.94 28.09 13.53
N GLN A 97 32.11 27.50 14.71
CA GLN A 97 32.65 28.19 15.88
C GLN A 97 34.10 28.64 15.67
N ALA A 98 34.94 27.82 15.02
CA ALA A 98 36.31 28.17 14.69
C ALA A 98 36.40 29.33 13.68
N ALA A 99 35.41 29.45 12.78
CA ALA A 99 35.32 30.54 11.81
C ALA A 99 34.89 31.89 12.43
N GLY A 100 34.08 31.85 13.50
CA GLY A 100 33.50 33.06 14.10
C GLY A 100 32.59 33.82 13.10
N THR A 101 32.72 35.14 13.04
CA THR A 101 32.01 35.99 12.05
C THR A 101 32.85 36.31 10.81
N LYS A 102 34.02 35.69 10.65
CA LYS A 102 34.95 35.97 9.55
C LYS A 102 34.69 35.00 8.39
N THR A 103 34.90 35.50 7.18
CA THR A 103 34.87 34.67 5.96
C THR A 103 35.95 33.59 6.05
N LEU A 104 35.56 32.35 5.75
CA LEU A 104 36.46 31.21 5.74
C LEU A 104 37.44 31.32 4.56
N PRO A 105 38.69 30.83 4.69
CA PRO A 105 39.55 30.63 3.54
C PRO A 105 38.89 29.66 2.55
N ALA A 106 38.99 29.95 1.24
CA ALA A 106 38.36 29.14 0.19
C ALA A 106 38.73 27.64 0.26
N SER A 107 39.97 27.32 0.68
CA SER A 107 40.41 25.93 0.88
C SER A 107 39.66 25.22 2.02
N THR A 108 39.28 25.95 3.06
CA THR A 108 38.51 25.42 4.21
C THR A 108 37.04 25.25 3.84
N GLU A 109 36.46 26.19 3.09
CA GLU A 109 35.11 26.05 2.52
C GLU A 109 34.99 24.83 1.61
N VAL A 110 35.93 24.64 0.68
CA VAL A 110 35.94 23.48 -0.21
C VAL A 110 36.06 22.18 0.57
N ALA A 111 36.91 22.12 1.60
CA ALA A 111 37.05 20.95 2.46
C ALA A 111 35.76 20.63 3.23
N LEU A 112 35.08 21.64 3.77
CA LEU A 112 33.80 21.49 4.46
C LEU A 112 32.69 20.98 3.51
N ILE A 113 32.64 21.50 2.29
CA ILE A 113 31.67 21.07 1.28
C ILE A 113 31.89 19.60 0.89
N GLU A 114 33.14 19.17 0.68
CA GLU A 114 33.43 17.77 0.36
C GLU A 114 33.18 16.82 1.54
N HIS A 115 33.45 17.28 2.77
CA HIS A 115 33.09 16.54 3.98
C HIS A 115 31.58 16.33 4.07
N LEU A 116 30.80 17.42 4.01
CA LEU A 116 29.33 17.39 3.98
C LEU A 116 28.78 16.47 2.89
N ARG A 117 29.32 16.57 1.68
CA ARG A 117 28.90 15.71 0.56
C ARG A 117 29.15 14.23 0.86
N THR A 118 30.29 13.90 1.44
CA THR A 118 30.66 12.51 1.79
C THR A 118 29.80 11.97 2.93
N SER A 119 29.58 12.78 3.97
CA SER A 119 28.73 12.45 5.10
C SER A 119 27.28 12.25 4.67
N LEU A 120 26.73 13.15 3.85
CA LEU A 120 25.37 13.01 3.31
C LEU A 120 25.19 11.75 2.46
N ARG A 121 26.19 11.38 1.63
CA ARG A 121 26.16 10.11 0.88
C ARG A 121 26.18 8.90 1.80
N THR A 122 26.97 8.95 2.87
CA THR A 122 27.11 7.85 3.83
C THR A 122 25.83 7.68 4.66
N ILE A 123 25.29 8.79 5.17
CA ILE A 123 24.02 8.84 5.89
C ILE A 123 22.88 8.35 4.99
N GLY A 124 22.85 8.77 3.71
CA GLY A 124 21.86 8.28 2.73
C GLY A 124 21.88 6.76 2.58
N LYS A 125 23.05 6.15 2.35
CA LYS A 125 23.19 4.69 2.25
C LYS A 125 22.79 3.95 3.52
N LYS A 126 23.12 4.50 4.69
CA LYS A 126 22.73 3.90 5.98
C LYS A 126 21.23 4.05 6.24
N TYR A 127 20.65 5.18 5.86
CA TYR A 127 19.21 5.40 5.90
C TYR A 127 18.49 4.39 5.01
N GLU A 128 18.96 4.14 3.79
CA GLU A 128 18.44 3.07 2.92
C GLU A 128 18.51 1.70 3.60
N ALA A 129 19.63 1.34 4.23
CA ALA A 129 19.76 0.08 4.96
C ALA A 129 18.87 -0.02 6.23
N VAL A 130 18.57 1.11 6.89
CA VAL A 130 17.62 1.19 8.03
C VAL A 130 16.20 1.07 7.54
N ALA A 131 15.86 1.80 6.47
CA ALA A 131 14.55 1.77 5.81
C ALA A 131 14.26 0.41 5.17
N GLY A 132 15.32 -0.35 4.83
CA GLY A 132 15.27 -1.68 4.22
C GLY A 132 15.53 -1.67 2.71
N ASP A 133 16.01 -2.80 2.20
CA ASP A 133 15.99 -3.17 0.79
C ASP A 133 15.23 -4.50 0.67
N ASN A 134 14.31 -4.58 -0.27
CA ASN A 134 13.17 -5.50 -0.25
C ASN A 134 13.41 -6.82 -0.95
N ARG A 135 14.64 -7.33 -0.81
CA ARG A 135 14.99 -8.67 -1.28
C ARG A 135 14.80 -9.76 -0.21
N ALA A 136 14.28 -9.41 0.96
CA ALA A 136 14.27 -10.31 2.14
C ALA A 136 12.87 -10.75 2.61
N ASP A 137 11.82 -10.38 1.91
CA ASP A 137 10.45 -10.85 2.14
C ASP A 137 9.85 -11.06 0.75
N GLY A 138 9.75 -12.31 0.30
CA GLY A 138 9.37 -12.70 -1.06
C GLY A 138 7.96 -12.26 -1.52
N ASP A 139 7.30 -11.38 -0.77
CA ASP A 139 5.97 -10.84 -1.03
C ASP A 139 5.90 -9.29 -0.86
N THR A 140 6.98 -8.58 -0.50
CA THR A 140 6.95 -7.11 -0.30
C THR A 140 8.12 -6.41 -0.97
N MET A 141 7.84 -5.51 -1.93
CA MET A 141 8.79 -4.78 -2.78
C MET A 141 9.28 -3.45 -2.20
N GLY A 142 10.46 -3.05 -2.69
CA GLY A 142 11.33 -1.90 -2.33
C GLY A 142 10.59 -0.60 -2.14
N PRO A 143 11.06 0.38 -1.34
CA PRO A 143 10.83 1.73 -1.80
C PRO A 143 11.44 1.86 -3.20
N LEU A 144 10.66 2.35 -4.17
CA LEU A 144 11.11 2.60 -5.52
C LEU A 144 12.42 3.40 -5.50
N THR A 145 13.39 2.97 -6.29
CA THR A 145 14.70 3.66 -6.38
C THR A 145 14.67 4.79 -7.41
N PRO A 146 15.57 5.78 -7.32
CA PRO A 146 15.72 6.80 -8.36
C PRO A 146 15.98 6.20 -9.75
N GLU A 147 16.76 5.12 -9.82
CA GLU A 147 17.12 4.44 -11.06
C GLU A 147 15.93 3.73 -11.69
N GLN A 148 15.11 3.02 -10.89
CA GLN A 148 13.86 2.42 -11.34
C GLN A 148 12.89 3.49 -11.84
N LEU A 149 12.65 4.54 -11.04
CA LEU A 149 11.76 5.63 -11.44
C LEU A 149 12.23 6.33 -12.72
N LYS A 150 13.55 6.52 -12.88
CA LYS A 150 14.13 7.10 -14.10
C LYS A 150 13.99 6.17 -15.30
N SER A 151 14.12 4.85 -15.12
CA SER A 151 13.86 3.89 -16.18
C SER A 151 12.42 4.01 -16.68
N LEU A 152 11.44 4.07 -15.76
CA LEU A 152 10.02 4.20 -16.07
C LEU A 152 9.70 5.53 -16.76
N ALA A 153 10.15 6.65 -16.20
CA ALA A 153 9.90 8.01 -16.66
C ALA A 153 11.12 8.64 -17.36
N SER A 154 11.70 7.95 -18.35
CA SER A 154 12.98 8.31 -18.96
C SER A 154 13.05 9.74 -19.54
N LYS A 155 11.91 10.27 -20.00
CA LYS A 155 11.77 11.61 -20.58
C LYS A 155 11.67 12.75 -19.56
N THR A 156 11.58 12.44 -18.27
CA THR A 156 11.46 13.44 -17.19
C THR A 156 12.81 13.67 -16.54
N ASP A 157 13.09 14.92 -16.20
CA ASP A 157 14.37 15.30 -15.60
C ASP A 157 14.60 14.60 -14.24
N SER A 158 15.84 14.19 -13.99
CA SER A 158 16.21 13.41 -12.81
C SER A 158 15.99 14.17 -11.50
N ASP A 159 16.13 15.50 -11.49
CA ASP A 159 15.92 16.29 -10.27
C ASP A 159 14.43 16.37 -9.93
N THR A 160 13.56 16.47 -10.93
CA THR A 160 12.11 16.37 -10.76
C THR A 160 11.72 15.01 -10.19
N LEU A 161 12.25 13.92 -10.74
CA LEU A 161 11.98 12.57 -10.24
C LEU A 161 12.48 12.38 -8.81
N ARG A 162 13.69 12.87 -8.48
CA ARG A 162 14.24 12.85 -7.10
C ARG A 162 13.37 13.65 -6.13
N LYS A 163 12.79 14.78 -6.58
CA LYS A 163 11.85 15.57 -5.78
C LYS A 163 10.54 14.81 -5.49
N TYR A 164 10.06 14.01 -6.44
CA TYR A 164 8.80 13.28 -6.31
C TYR A 164 8.93 11.99 -5.50
N LEU A 165 10.07 11.31 -5.64
CA LEU A 165 10.28 9.96 -5.14
C LEU A 165 9.94 9.75 -3.65
N PRO A 166 10.34 10.62 -2.70
CA PRO A 166 10.01 10.41 -1.29
C PRO A 166 8.50 10.42 -1.01
N TYR A 167 7.76 11.27 -1.72
CA TYR A 167 6.31 11.41 -1.57
C TYR A 167 5.57 10.26 -2.26
N LEU A 168 6.02 9.85 -3.44
CA LEU A 168 5.49 8.68 -4.14
C LEU A 168 5.66 7.40 -3.32
N ASN A 169 6.87 7.15 -2.79
CA ASN A 169 7.14 5.99 -1.93
C ASN A 169 6.33 6.03 -0.63
N LYS A 170 6.15 7.22 -0.02
CA LYS A 170 5.28 7.35 1.14
C LYS A 170 3.84 6.99 0.79
N ALA A 171 3.30 7.54 -0.29
CA ALA A 171 1.93 7.32 -0.71
C ALA A 171 1.64 5.84 -1.00
N MET A 172 2.55 5.15 -1.72
CA MET A 172 2.43 3.70 -1.98
C MET A 172 2.39 2.90 -0.68
N ARG A 173 3.32 3.16 0.26
CA ARG A 173 3.32 2.49 1.57
C ARG A 173 2.04 2.73 2.35
N ASP A 174 1.55 3.97 2.44
CA ASP A 174 0.35 4.32 3.21
C ASP A 174 -0.93 3.70 2.63
N ALA A 175 -0.94 3.41 1.32
CA ALA A 175 -2.02 2.71 0.62
C ALA A 175 -1.86 1.18 0.57
N GLY A 176 -0.79 0.60 1.12
CA GLY A 176 -0.53 -0.84 1.04
C GLY A 176 -0.19 -1.33 -0.38
N ILE A 177 0.30 -0.42 -1.22
CA ILE A 177 0.85 -0.70 -2.56
C ILE A 177 2.29 -1.14 -2.33
N THR A 178 2.47 -2.39 -1.92
CA THR A 178 3.76 -2.89 -1.40
C THR A 178 4.24 -4.16 -2.11
N THR A 179 3.58 -4.60 -3.17
CA THR A 179 4.01 -5.75 -3.98
C THR A 179 4.45 -5.24 -5.36
N PRO A 180 5.32 -5.96 -6.08
CA PRO A 180 5.73 -5.59 -7.44
C PRO A 180 4.53 -5.29 -8.36
N GLU A 181 3.48 -6.11 -8.30
CA GLU A 181 2.30 -6.02 -9.16
C GLU A 181 1.48 -4.76 -8.86
N ARG A 182 1.27 -4.48 -7.56
CA ARG A 182 0.57 -3.28 -7.09
C ARG A 182 1.33 -2.02 -7.49
N GLU A 183 2.64 -1.99 -7.26
CA GLU A 183 3.48 -0.86 -7.64
C GLU A 183 3.47 -0.65 -9.15
N ALA A 184 3.64 -1.73 -9.93
CA ALA A 184 3.61 -1.66 -11.38
C ALA A 184 2.29 -1.09 -11.90
N ALA A 185 1.16 -1.57 -11.39
CA ALA A 185 -0.16 -1.10 -11.78
C ALA A 185 -0.38 0.37 -11.41
N PHE A 186 -0.03 0.76 -10.18
CA PHE A 186 -0.17 2.14 -9.71
C PHE A 186 0.72 3.12 -10.51
N LEU A 187 1.98 2.76 -10.72
CA LEU A 187 2.94 3.57 -11.46
C LEU A 187 2.54 3.73 -12.93
N ALA A 188 1.98 2.68 -13.55
CA ALA A 188 1.50 2.75 -14.93
C ALA A 188 0.42 3.83 -15.09
N GLN A 189 -0.52 3.91 -14.15
CA GLN A 189 -1.58 4.92 -14.15
C GLN A 189 -0.99 6.31 -13.95
N ILE A 190 -0.17 6.50 -12.91
CA ILE A 190 0.46 7.80 -12.64
C ILE A 190 1.29 8.29 -13.82
N ILE A 191 2.11 7.43 -14.42
CA ILE A 191 2.96 7.77 -15.57
C ILE A 191 2.10 8.21 -16.75
N HIS A 192 0.95 7.58 -16.98
CA HIS A 192 0.03 8.00 -18.03
C HIS A 192 -0.58 9.38 -17.73
N GLU A 193 -1.16 9.56 -16.55
CA GLU A 193 -1.90 10.77 -16.15
C GLU A 193 -1.04 12.04 -16.10
N THR A 194 0.27 11.89 -15.94
CA THR A 194 1.20 13.02 -15.66
C THR A 194 2.15 13.35 -16.81
N ASP A 195 1.87 12.83 -18.01
CA ASP A 195 2.81 12.79 -19.15
C ASP A 195 4.21 12.31 -18.72
N LYS A 196 4.27 11.12 -18.11
CA LYS A 196 5.45 10.49 -17.52
C LYS A 196 6.08 11.30 -16.40
N LEU A 197 5.28 11.86 -15.49
CA LEU A 197 5.71 12.68 -14.35
C LEU A 197 6.37 14.01 -14.74
N LYS A 198 6.11 14.52 -15.95
CA LYS A 198 6.57 15.86 -16.33
C LYS A 198 5.77 16.97 -15.68
N THR A 199 4.49 16.72 -15.40
CA THR A 199 3.58 17.71 -14.82
C THR A 199 2.62 17.05 -13.85
N LEU A 200 2.21 17.81 -12.82
CA LEU A 200 1.09 17.48 -11.93
C LEU A 200 -0.09 18.43 -12.13
N THR A 201 -0.07 19.20 -13.23
CA THR A 201 -1.12 20.15 -13.62
C THR A 201 -1.48 19.91 -15.08
N GLU A 202 -2.77 19.84 -15.37
CA GLU A 202 -3.30 19.72 -16.73
C GLU A 202 -2.83 20.90 -17.60
N TYR A 203 -2.56 20.63 -18.88
CA TYR A 203 -2.18 21.66 -19.83
C TYR A 203 -3.42 22.39 -20.36
N GLY A 204 -3.43 23.72 -20.26
CA GLY A 204 -4.52 24.55 -20.78
C GLY A 204 -4.52 25.95 -20.18
N ASP A 205 -5.32 26.84 -20.76
CA ASP A 205 -5.57 28.17 -20.22
C ASP A 205 -6.95 28.25 -19.54
N ALA A 206 -7.26 29.40 -18.95
CA ALA A 206 -8.48 29.60 -18.21
C ALA A 206 -9.74 29.47 -19.10
N ASP A 207 -9.67 29.94 -20.34
CA ASP A 207 -10.82 29.91 -21.25
C ASP A 207 -11.12 28.48 -21.69
N TYR A 208 -10.08 27.71 -21.99
CA TYR A 208 -10.16 26.27 -22.26
C TYR A 208 -10.86 25.52 -21.12
N PHE A 209 -10.35 25.66 -19.89
CA PHE A 209 -10.92 24.94 -18.74
C PHE A 209 -12.31 25.44 -18.35
N ASN A 210 -12.59 26.73 -18.48
CA ASN A 210 -13.93 27.25 -18.23
C ASN A 210 -14.92 26.75 -19.28
N GLY A 211 -14.51 26.61 -20.53
CA GLY A 211 -15.34 26.06 -21.61
C GLY A 211 -15.63 24.56 -21.47
N LEU A 212 -14.74 23.79 -20.84
CA LEU A 212 -14.95 22.36 -20.58
C LEU A 212 -15.68 22.11 -19.25
N TYR A 213 -15.18 22.69 -18.16
CA TYR A 213 -15.57 22.37 -16.79
C TYR A 213 -16.37 23.49 -16.11
N GLY A 214 -16.70 24.59 -16.79
CA GLY A 214 -17.48 25.68 -16.22
C GLY A 214 -18.92 25.26 -15.85
N PRO A 215 -19.59 25.99 -14.95
CA PRO A 215 -20.94 25.63 -14.46
C PRO A 215 -22.02 25.64 -15.56
N HIS A 216 -21.74 26.26 -16.71
CA HIS A 216 -22.63 26.27 -17.87
C HIS A 216 -22.61 24.93 -18.64
N THR A 217 -21.58 24.10 -18.47
CA THR A 217 -21.49 22.79 -19.12
C THR A 217 -22.14 21.68 -18.27
N PRO A 218 -22.65 20.61 -18.89
CA PRO A 218 -23.13 19.44 -18.14
C PRO A 218 -22.03 18.82 -17.27
N VAL A 219 -20.80 18.72 -17.79
CA VAL A 219 -19.65 18.17 -17.08
C VAL A 219 -19.28 19.03 -15.87
N GLY A 220 -19.22 20.36 -16.02
CA GLY A 220 -18.94 21.25 -14.89
C GLY A 220 -19.97 21.11 -13.78
N ARG A 221 -21.25 20.97 -14.12
CA ARG A 221 -22.31 20.74 -13.11
C ARG A 221 -22.16 19.40 -12.41
N SER A 222 -21.86 18.31 -13.12
CA SER A 222 -21.64 17.00 -12.48
C SER A 222 -20.41 16.99 -11.57
N LEU A 223 -19.41 17.81 -11.89
CA LEU A 223 -18.20 18.05 -11.09
C LEU A 223 -18.43 18.99 -9.88
N GLY A 224 -19.65 19.48 -9.69
CA GLY A 224 -20.02 20.40 -8.60
C GLY A 224 -19.54 21.83 -8.80
N ASN A 225 -19.11 22.20 -10.01
CA ASN A 225 -18.77 23.58 -10.34
C ASN A 225 -20.05 24.41 -10.43
N THR A 226 -20.09 25.51 -9.68
CA THR A 226 -21.32 26.33 -9.51
C THR A 226 -21.09 27.81 -9.79
N ARG A 227 -19.83 28.25 -9.88
CA ARG A 227 -19.48 29.66 -10.07
C ARG A 227 -18.70 29.86 -11.37
N SER A 228 -18.83 31.04 -11.96
CA SER A 228 -17.96 31.45 -13.07
C SER A 228 -16.50 31.36 -12.63
N GLY A 229 -15.64 30.83 -13.51
CA GLY A 229 -14.23 30.57 -13.20
C GLY A 229 -13.94 29.26 -12.46
N ASP A 230 -14.96 28.52 -12.00
CA ASP A 230 -14.73 27.23 -11.32
C ASP A 230 -14.04 26.20 -12.22
N GLY A 231 -14.28 26.24 -13.54
CA GLY A 231 -13.65 25.30 -14.46
C GLY A 231 -12.13 25.41 -14.45
N ALA A 232 -11.59 26.63 -14.61
CA ALA A 232 -10.16 26.89 -14.50
C ALA A 232 -9.62 26.72 -13.08
N ARG A 233 -10.39 27.14 -12.07
CA ARG A 233 -9.97 27.02 -10.66
C ARG A 233 -9.77 25.57 -10.25
N TYR A 234 -10.66 24.68 -10.67
CA TYR A 234 -10.66 23.25 -10.34
C TYR A 234 -10.30 22.37 -11.55
N ALA A 235 -9.42 22.86 -12.44
CA ALA A 235 -8.84 22.07 -13.53
C ALA A 235 -7.98 20.89 -13.00
N GLY A 236 -7.60 19.96 -13.87
CA GLY A 236 -6.89 18.74 -13.49
C GLY A 236 -5.57 19.00 -12.75
N ARG A 237 -5.42 18.40 -11.56
CA ARG A 237 -4.16 18.41 -10.78
C ARG A 237 -3.90 17.08 -10.08
N GLY A 238 -2.63 16.87 -9.74
CA GLY A 238 -2.16 15.72 -8.98
C GLY A 238 -1.83 14.51 -9.85
N ALA A 239 -1.43 13.43 -9.19
CA ALA A 239 -0.89 12.25 -9.87
C ALA A 239 -1.96 11.37 -10.57
N LEU A 240 -3.24 11.58 -10.26
CA LEU A 240 -4.40 11.00 -10.96
C LEU A 240 -5.36 12.07 -11.51
N GLN A 241 -4.87 13.30 -11.73
CA GLN A 241 -5.62 14.40 -12.37
C GLN A 241 -7.04 14.64 -11.83
N ILE A 242 -7.17 14.94 -10.53
CA ILE A 242 -8.48 15.32 -9.96
C ILE A 242 -8.98 16.64 -10.57
N THR A 243 -10.25 16.65 -10.98
CA THR A 243 -10.90 17.80 -11.65
C THR A 243 -12.26 18.05 -11.01
N GLY A 244 -12.65 19.31 -10.80
CA GLY A 244 -13.97 19.69 -10.29
C GLY A 244 -14.06 19.99 -8.80
N ARG A 245 -14.82 21.02 -8.43
CA ARG A 245 -14.96 21.51 -7.05
C ARG A 245 -15.29 20.40 -6.04
N SER A 246 -16.21 19.51 -6.39
CA SER A 246 -16.61 18.42 -5.48
C SER A 246 -15.45 17.47 -5.19
N ASN A 247 -14.70 17.08 -6.21
CA ASN A 247 -13.56 16.16 -6.09
C ASN A 247 -12.42 16.79 -5.27
N TYR A 248 -12.14 18.08 -5.47
CA TYR A 248 -11.17 18.82 -4.65
C TYR A 248 -11.59 18.85 -3.18
N ARG A 249 -12.88 19.10 -2.89
CA ARG A 249 -13.40 19.10 -1.51
C ARG A 249 -13.23 17.73 -0.84
N GLU A 250 -13.59 16.66 -1.55
CA GLU A 250 -13.54 15.30 -1.02
C GLU A 250 -12.10 14.84 -0.79
N ALA A 251 -11.24 14.98 -1.80
CA ALA A 251 -9.82 14.67 -1.71
C ALA A 251 -9.17 15.47 -0.57
N GLY A 252 -9.48 16.77 -0.47
CA GLY A 252 -8.96 17.62 0.58
C GLY A 252 -9.35 17.16 1.99
N LYS A 253 -10.62 16.77 2.17
CA LYS A 253 -11.08 16.18 3.44
C LYS A 253 -10.34 14.89 3.77
N ALA A 254 -10.10 14.03 2.78
CA ALA A 254 -9.42 12.76 2.96
C ALA A 254 -7.95 12.92 3.39
N ILE A 255 -7.23 13.89 2.81
CA ILE A 255 -5.82 14.12 3.13
C ILE A 255 -5.59 15.18 4.22
N GLY A 256 -6.67 15.76 4.78
CA GLY A 256 -6.60 16.78 5.81
C GLY A 256 -6.08 18.15 5.33
N VAL A 257 -6.31 18.50 4.06
CA VAL A 257 -5.87 19.75 3.43
C VAL A 257 -7.06 20.44 2.77
N ASP A 258 -7.24 21.73 2.99
CA ASP A 258 -8.35 22.47 2.35
C ASP A 258 -8.08 22.77 0.87
N LEU A 259 -8.21 21.73 0.02
CA LEU A 259 -8.02 21.80 -1.41
C LEU A 259 -9.17 22.51 -2.14
N GLU A 260 -10.35 22.66 -1.53
CA GLU A 260 -11.42 23.46 -2.15
C GLU A 260 -11.07 24.96 -2.13
N LYS A 261 -10.52 25.42 -1.00
CA LYS A 261 -10.05 26.80 -0.87
C LYS A 261 -8.72 27.02 -1.59
N HIS A 262 -7.81 26.05 -1.50
CA HIS A 262 -6.44 26.06 -2.02
C HIS A 262 -6.19 24.95 -3.05
N PRO A 263 -6.87 24.98 -4.23
CA PRO A 263 -6.77 23.91 -5.23
C PRO A 263 -5.36 23.76 -5.82
N GLU A 264 -4.57 24.83 -5.84
CA GLU A 264 -3.17 24.81 -6.27
C GLU A 264 -2.32 23.78 -5.52
N LYS A 265 -2.66 23.50 -4.24
CA LYS A 265 -1.94 22.53 -3.42
C LYS A 265 -2.04 21.11 -3.95
N ALA A 266 -3.07 20.77 -4.73
CA ALA A 266 -3.20 19.44 -5.33
C ALA A 266 -2.08 19.12 -6.34
N ALA A 267 -1.38 20.14 -6.86
CA ALA A 267 -0.20 19.98 -7.72
C ALA A 267 1.13 19.90 -6.93
N GLU A 268 1.13 20.12 -5.61
CA GLU A 268 2.31 19.93 -4.79
C GLU A 268 2.61 18.42 -4.64
N PRO A 269 3.84 17.94 -4.85
CA PRO A 269 4.12 16.50 -4.90
C PRO A 269 3.60 15.72 -3.70
N LYS A 270 3.76 16.26 -2.49
CA LYS A 270 3.22 15.66 -1.26
C LYS A 270 1.73 15.34 -1.39
N HIS A 271 0.93 16.34 -1.74
CA HIS A 271 -0.52 16.24 -1.81
C HIS A 271 -0.98 15.48 -3.06
N ALA A 272 -0.30 15.67 -4.19
CA ALA A 272 -0.59 14.96 -5.44
C ALA A 272 -0.55 13.44 -5.26
N PHE A 273 0.47 12.92 -4.58
CA PHE A 273 0.59 11.48 -4.31
C PHE A 273 -0.28 11.01 -3.15
N ASP A 274 -0.47 11.81 -2.08
CA ASP A 274 -1.42 11.49 -1.01
C ASP A 274 -2.86 11.33 -1.57
N VAL A 275 -3.29 12.20 -2.50
CA VAL A 275 -4.60 12.10 -3.18
C VAL A 275 -4.68 10.84 -4.04
N ALA A 276 -3.64 10.52 -4.81
CA ALA A 276 -3.63 9.32 -5.65
C ALA A 276 -3.71 8.03 -4.81
N ALA A 277 -2.96 7.97 -3.70
CA ALA A 277 -3.02 6.86 -2.76
C ALA A 277 -4.39 6.73 -2.07
N TRP A 278 -5.00 7.86 -1.68
CA TRP A 278 -6.36 7.85 -1.13
C TRP A 278 -7.38 7.29 -2.13
N TYR A 279 -7.34 7.76 -3.37
CA TYR A 279 -8.24 7.28 -4.43
C TYR A 279 -8.03 5.78 -4.64
N TRP A 280 -6.79 5.34 -4.85
CA TRP A 280 -6.44 3.94 -5.05
C TRP A 280 -6.98 3.03 -3.94
N LYS A 281 -6.78 3.44 -2.68
CA LYS A 281 -7.24 2.69 -1.51
C LYS A 281 -8.75 2.64 -1.40
N THR A 282 -9.43 3.77 -1.63
CA THR A 282 -10.89 3.89 -1.48
C THR A 282 -11.63 3.09 -2.55
N HIS A 283 -11.03 2.95 -3.73
CA HIS A 283 -11.56 2.17 -4.84
C HIS A 283 -11.04 0.72 -4.88
N HIS A 284 -10.36 0.26 -3.82
CA HIS A 284 -9.89 -1.13 -3.68
C HIS A 284 -9.01 -1.65 -4.82
N LEU A 285 -8.25 -0.77 -5.47
CA LEU A 285 -7.52 -1.10 -6.69
C LEU A 285 -6.33 -2.06 -6.50
N ASN A 286 -5.93 -2.33 -5.25
CA ASN A 286 -5.01 -3.42 -4.94
C ASN A 286 -5.58 -4.78 -5.36
N ASP A 287 -6.88 -5.01 -5.20
CA ASP A 287 -7.51 -6.30 -5.49
C ASP A 287 -7.46 -6.63 -6.99
N ASP A 288 -7.51 -5.61 -7.84
CA ASP A 288 -7.40 -5.77 -9.29
C ASP A 288 -5.93 -5.84 -9.72
N ALA A 289 -5.04 -5.12 -9.03
CA ALA A 289 -3.60 -5.22 -9.28
C ALA A 289 -3.06 -6.61 -8.92
N ASP A 290 -3.53 -7.23 -7.85
CA ASP A 290 -3.19 -8.60 -7.44
C ASP A 290 -3.62 -9.64 -8.50
N LYS A 291 -4.63 -9.32 -9.30
CA LYS A 291 -5.09 -10.14 -10.44
C LYS A 291 -4.42 -9.76 -11.76
N SER A 292 -3.52 -8.78 -11.75
CA SER A 292 -2.95 -8.15 -12.95
C SER A 292 -4.00 -7.56 -13.91
N ASP A 293 -5.18 -7.18 -13.42
CA ASP A 293 -6.27 -6.62 -14.25
C ASP A 293 -6.12 -5.10 -14.42
N ILE A 294 -5.12 -4.71 -15.21
CA ILE A 294 -4.84 -3.30 -15.51
C ILE A 294 -6.01 -2.60 -16.22
N ASP A 295 -6.91 -3.35 -16.85
CA ASP A 295 -8.06 -2.80 -17.56
C ASP A 295 -9.18 -2.45 -16.60
N ALA A 296 -9.42 -3.26 -15.57
CA ALA A 296 -10.34 -2.91 -14.49
C ALA A 296 -9.90 -1.62 -13.81
N ILE A 297 -8.61 -1.54 -13.47
CA ILE A 297 -8.00 -0.35 -12.87
C ILE A 297 -8.16 0.88 -13.79
N THR A 298 -7.91 0.71 -15.08
CA THR A 298 -8.03 1.82 -16.05
C THR A 298 -9.48 2.29 -16.20
N ARG A 299 -10.44 1.37 -16.27
CA ARG A 299 -11.87 1.70 -16.34
C ARG A 299 -12.33 2.44 -15.08
N GLU A 300 -11.85 2.04 -13.91
CA GLU A 300 -12.19 2.71 -12.66
C GLU A 300 -11.65 4.15 -12.62
N ILE A 301 -10.37 4.34 -12.96
CA ILE A 301 -9.71 5.65 -12.91
C ILE A 301 -10.27 6.61 -13.98
N ASN A 302 -10.47 6.13 -15.22
CA ASN A 302 -10.80 6.99 -16.35
C ASN A 302 -12.28 6.96 -16.78
N GLY A 303 -13.10 6.14 -16.11
CA GLY A 303 -14.51 5.94 -16.47
C GLY A 303 -14.73 5.31 -17.86
N GLY A 304 -13.69 4.67 -18.44
CA GLY A 304 -13.71 4.13 -19.80
C GLY A 304 -12.36 3.56 -20.24
N THR A 305 -12.20 3.33 -21.55
CA THR A 305 -11.02 2.67 -22.15
C THR A 305 -10.04 3.66 -22.82
N ASN A 306 -10.11 4.94 -22.44
CA ASN A 306 -9.27 5.96 -23.05
C ASN A 306 -7.82 5.78 -22.55
N GLY A 307 -6.89 5.60 -23.49
CA GLY A 307 -5.46 5.46 -23.17
C GLY A 307 -5.00 4.05 -22.79
N ASP A 308 -5.87 3.03 -22.83
CA ASP A 308 -5.57 1.64 -22.44
C ASP A 308 -4.27 1.12 -23.03
N ALA A 309 -4.06 1.29 -24.34
CA ALA A 309 -2.87 0.79 -25.02
C ALA A 309 -1.58 1.41 -24.46
N GLU A 310 -1.59 2.68 -24.09
CA GLU A 310 -0.42 3.33 -23.48
C GLU A 310 -0.25 2.93 -22.02
N ARG A 311 -1.35 2.81 -21.26
CA ARG A 311 -1.30 2.33 -19.86
C ARG A 311 -0.77 0.91 -19.76
N ARG A 312 -1.17 0.01 -20.67
CA ARG A 312 -0.60 -1.35 -20.77
C ARG A 312 0.90 -1.31 -21.05
N LYS A 313 1.36 -0.49 -22.00
CA LYS A 313 2.80 -0.34 -22.26
C LYS A 313 3.57 0.13 -21.03
N TYR A 314 3.01 1.08 -20.26
CA TYR A 314 3.65 1.50 -19.01
C TYR A 314 3.58 0.43 -17.94
N TYR A 315 2.52 -0.36 -17.89
CA TYR A 315 2.36 -1.49 -16.99
C TYR A 315 3.37 -2.59 -17.29
N ASP A 316 3.46 -3.05 -18.53
CA ASP A 316 4.44 -4.06 -18.96
C ASP A 316 5.87 -3.61 -18.64
N LYS A 317 6.20 -2.36 -18.98
CA LYS A 317 7.50 -1.77 -18.63
C LYS A 317 7.72 -1.69 -17.12
N ALA A 318 6.69 -1.39 -16.34
CA ALA A 318 6.79 -1.33 -14.90
C ALA A 318 7.01 -2.72 -14.30
N ARG A 319 6.36 -3.75 -14.84
CA ARG A 319 6.61 -5.14 -14.46
C ARG A 319 8.05 -5.54 -14.75
N ASP A 320 8.56 -5.23 -15.94
CA ASP A 320 9.95 -5.52 -16.32
C ASP A 320 10.98 -4.83 -15.42
N VAL A 321 10.73 -3.58 -14.99
CA VAL A 321 11.69 -2.80 -14.16
C VAL A 321 11.63 -3.19 -12.68
N LEU A 322 10.49 -3.70 -12.23
CA LEU A 322 10.22 -4.04 -10.84
C LEU A 322 10.28 -5.55 -10.57
N ASP A 323 10.59 -6.35 -11.58
CA ASP A 323 10.58 -7.82 -11.54
C ASP A 323 9.20 -8.36 -11.06
N ALA A 324 8.11 -7.79 -11.59
CA ALA A 324 6.73 -8.15 -11.24
C ALA A 324 6.14 -9.23 -12.17
N ASP A 325 6.70 -10.44 -12.13
CA ASP A 325 6.28 -11.58 -12.97
C ASP A 325 5.10 -12.38 -12.39
#